data_AF-E2B2A0-F1
#
_entry.id   AF-E2B2A0-F1
#
_cell.length_a   1.000
_cell.length_b   1.000
_cell.length_c   1.000
_cell.angle_alpha   90.00
_cell.angle_beta   90.00
_cell.angle_gamma   90.00
#
_symmetry.space_group_name_H-M   'P 1'
#
loop_
_entity.id
_entity.type
_entity.pdbx_description
1 polymer ?
#
loop_
_entity_poly.entity_id
_entity_poly.type
_entity_poly.pdbx_seq_one_letter_code
_entity_poly.pdbx_strand_id
1 'polypeptide(L)'
;MDAPVIEKKRFFCREWAFMKLSHCLEQRPASKTCGTLIVGGPGSGKTAFCAELAWPSNNASARHQRSLNRRLLARHFCQTRSEASLSPAQFVRSLVAQLLQTSSERIRHSSSISSSPTIFTTEVTNITMSETITTTTMTVTTPVTTSSTTTVLSSKEAVAEAYVEKLKTDPEIQAALQPKVLDRDPDDALKKALLFPLLEIEPPKNSLFLLVDSIDEGQTLNSLQTGTRDSRRENDHVSRTIAELLANHHHLFPQWLLLVCTARRQSKTISRMFTGFRKISLDDLRKSQIIRDIQQYILARLDQEDALRY
;
A
#
# COMPACT_ATOMS: atom_id res chain seq x y z
N MET A 1 -4.74 -0.25 -11.93
CA MET A 1 -5.98 -0.21 -11.15
C MET A 1 -6.24 1.23 -10.74
N ASP A 2 -7.25 1.81 -11.37
CA ASP A 2 -7.66 3.20 -11.17
C ASP A 2 -8.34 3.37 -9.81
N ALA A 3 -8.68 4.60 -9.43
CA ALA A 3 -9.38 4.84 -8.19
C ALA A 3 -10.83 4.32 -8.24
N PRO A 4 -11.38 3.80 -7.12
CA PRO A 4 -12.83 3.75 -6.99
C PRO A 4 -13.39 5.18 -7.10
N VAL A 5 -14.62 5.32 -7.60
CA VAL A 5 -15.29 6.60 -8.00
C VAL A 5 -15.50 7.62 -6.84
N ILE A 6 -14.90 7.35 -5.68
CA ILE A 6 -14.80 8.20 -4.49
C ILE A 6 -13.90 9.43 -4.74
N GLU A 7 -12.97 9.36 -5.71
CA GLU A 7 -11.88 10.33 -5.97
C GLU A 7 -12.29 11.82 -6.09
N LYS A 8 -13.57 12.12 -6.34
CA LYS A 8 -14.12 13.51 -6.38
C LYS A 8 -14.85 13.96 -5.10
N LYS A 9 -14.82 13.19 -4.01
CA LYS A 9 -15.48 13.54 -2.74
C LYS A 9 -14.46 13.68 -1.61
N ARG A 10 -14.46 14.84 -0.96
CA ARG A 10 -13.62 15.16 0.20
C ARG A 10 -13.77 14.10 1.28
N PHE A 11 -12.66 13.54 1.76
CA PHE A 11 -12.66 12.63 2.89
C PHE A 11 -12.71 13.41 4.21
N PHE A 12 -13.37 12.83 5.23
CA PHE A 12 -13.61 13.44 6.53
C PHE A 12 -13.38 12.44 7.67
N CYS A 13 -12.88 12.94 8.80
CA CYS A 13 -12.75 12.20 10.06
C CYS A 13 -11.91 10.91 9.91
N ARG A 14 -12.21 9.86 10.67
CA ARG A 14 -11.48 8.57 10.74
C ARG A 14 -10.02 8.64 11.21
N GLU A 15 -9.54 9.78 11.72
CA GLU A 15 -8.15 9.97 12.12
C GLU A 15 -7.66 8.92 13.13
N TRP A 16 -8.50 8.59 14.11
CA TRP A 16 -8.25 7.53 15.08
C TRP A 16 -7.93 6.16 14.44
N ALA A 17 -8.46 5.87 13.25
CA ALA A 17 -8.26 4.61 12.55
C ALA A 17 -6.93 4.61 11.76
N PHE A 18 -6.53 5.76 11.19
CA PHE A 18 -5.20 5.93 10.57
C PHE A 18 -4.11 5.88 11.63
N MET A 19 -4.25 6.63 12.74
CA MET A 19 -3.35 6.54 13.90
C MET A 19 -3.22 5.11 14.41
N LYS A 20 -4.35 4.40 14.56
CA LYS A 20 -4.34 3.00 15.01
C LYS A 20 -3.63 2.08 14.00
N LEU A 21 -3.82 2.28 12.70
CA LEU A 21 -3.11 1.49 11.68
C LEU A 21 -1.61 1.79 11.66
N SER A 22 -1.21 3.06 11.83
CA SER A 22 0.21 3.46 11.99
C SER A 22 0.86 2.69 13.14
N HIS A 23 0.21 2.66 14.31
CA HIS A 23 0.68 1.89 15.46
C HIS A 23 0.76 0.38 15.19
N CYS A 24 -0.18 -0.20 14.41
CA CYS A 24 -0.10 -1.62 14.01
C CYS A 24 1.09 -1.90 13.09
N LEU A 25 1.49 -0.92 12.28
CA LEU A 25 2.59 -1.00 11.32
C LEU A 25 3.96 -0.66 11.94
N GLU A 26 3.99 0.17 12.99
CA GLU A 26 5.15 0.40 13.85
C GLU A 26 5.46 -0.84 14.69
N GLN A 27 4.43 -1.47 15.26
CA GLN A 27 4.55 -2.71 16.07
C GLN A 27 4.64 -3.99 15.21
N ARG A 28 4.76 -3.88 13.87
CA ARG A 28 4.78 -5.03 12.95
C ARG A 28 5.97 -5.99 13.20
N PRO A 29 7.22 -5.54 13.44
CA PRO A 29 8.35 -6.46 13.67
C PRO A 29 8.21 -7.29 14.95
N ALA A 30 7.63 -6.73 16.00
CA ALA A 30 7.40 -7.41 17.28
C ALA A 30 6.06 -8.18 17.35
N SER A 31 5.19 -8.04 16.34
CA SER A 31 3.87 -8.67 16.35
C SER A 31 3.91 -10.15 15.96
N LYS A 32 3.20 -10.97 16.74
CA LYS A 32 2.84 -12.36 16.40
C LYS A 32 1.78 -12.46 15.29
N THR A 33 1.16 -11.33 14.90
CA THR A 33 0.19 -11.27 13.80
C THR A 33 0.80 -10.58 12.59
N CYS A 34 0.66 -11.20 11.42
CA CYS A 34 1.09 -10.63 10.15
C CYS A 34 0.09 -9.61 9.57
N GLY A 35 -1.08 -9.39 10.20
CA GLY A 35 -2.12 -8.57 9.59
C GLY A 35 -3.15 -7.91 10.49
N THR A 36 -3.90 -7.01 9.87
CA THR A 36 -4.97 -6.19 10.46
C THR A 36 -6.23 -6.32 9.61
N LEU A 37 -7.35 -6.66 10.25
CA LEU A 37 -8.66 -6.80 9.59
C LEU A 37 -9.57 -5.63 9.97
N ILE A 38 -9.83 -4.76 9.00
CA ILE A 38 -10.74 -3.62 9.14
C ILE A 38 -12.17 -4.10 8.82
N VAL A 39 -13.12 -3.86 9.71
CA VAL A 39 -14.51 -4.29 9.53
C VAL A 39 -15.50 -3.15 9.72
N GLY A 40 -16.66 -3.34 9.09
CA GLY A 40 -17.84 -2.50 9.30
C GLY A 40 -18.97 -2.93 8.38
N GLY A 41 -20.20 -2.53 8.69
CA GLY A 41 -21.37 -2.80 7.85
C GLY A 41 -21.31 -2.15 6.46
N PRO A 42 -22.38 -2.28 5.66
CA PRO A 42 -22.61 -1.42 4.50
C PRO A 42 -22.56 0.06 4.90
N GLY A 43 -22.13 0.95 4.00
CA GLY A 43 -22.05 2.39 4.25
C GLY A 43 -20.97 2.87 5.24
N SER A 44 -20.32 1.99 6.02
CA SER A 44 -19.41 2.38 7.12
C SER A 44 -18.09 3.08 6.72
N GLY A 45 -17.88 3.34 5.43
CA GLY A 45 -16.68 4.02 4.91
C GLY A 45 -15.43 3.17 4.70
N LYS A 46 -15.50 1.83 4.65
CA LYS A 46 -14.33 0.94 4.45
C LYS A 46 -13.52 1.30 3.19
N THR A 47 -14.15 1.22 2.02
CA THR A 47 -13.51 1.51 0.73
C THR A 47 -13.05 2.97 0.62
N ALA A 48 -13.73 3.91 1.31
CA ALA A 48 -13.30 5.30 1.38
C ALA A 48 -12.02 5.47 2.23
N PHE A 49 -11.93 4.78 3.38
CA PHE A 49 -10.72 4.72 4.19
C PHE A 49 -9.55 4.09 3.41
N CYS A 50 -9.81 3.05 2.61
CA CYS A 50 -8.82 2.45 1.72
C CYS A 50 -8.42 3.34 0.54
N ALA A 51 -9.36 4.12 -0.01
CA ALA A 51 -9.04 5.12 -1.01
C ALA A 51 -8.14 6.21 -0.42
N GLU A 52 -8.45 6.75 0.76
CA GLU A 52 -7.62 7.75 1.45
C GLU A 52 -6.25 7.21 1.92
N LEU A 53 -6.08 5.89 2.12
CA LEU A 53 -4.76 5.26 2.28
C LEU A 53 -3.95 5.22 0.97
N ALA A 54 -4.62 5.01 -0.17
CA ALA A 54 -4.01 4.80 -1.47
C ALA A 54 -3.75 6.11 -2.24
N TRP A 55 -4.61 7.11 -2.04
CA TRP A 55 -4.59 8.45 -2.62
C TRP A 55 -4.98 9.45 -1.50
N PRO A 56 -4.04 9.81 -0.60
CA PRO A 56 -4.35 10.65 0.55
C PRO A 56 -4.66 12.09 0.12
N SER A 57 -5.62 12.70 0.80
CA SER A 57 -6.01 14.09 0.59
C SER A 57 -4.85 15.05 0.88
N ASN A 58 -4.68 16.11 0.09
CA ASN A 58 -3.61 17.11 0.29
C ASN A 58 -3.85 18.12 1.44
N ASN A 59 -4.74 17.81 2.38
CA ASN A 59 -5.08 18.71 3.49
C ASN A 59 -4.14 18.55 4.70
N ALA A 60 -4.12 19.56 5.59
CA ALA A 60 -3.24 19.58 6.75
C ALA A 60 -3.48 18.40 7.73
N SER A 61 -4.75 18.03 7.95
CA SER A 61 -5.16 16.89 8.77
C SER A 61 -4.67 15.54 8.25
N ALA A 62 -4.49 15.38 6.92
CA ALA A 62 -4.15 14.12 6.27
C ALA A 62 -2.68 13.66 6.48
N ARG A 63 -2.10 13.88 7.67
CA ARG A 63 -0.70 13.59 7.99
C ARG A 63 -0.45 12.09 8.13
N HIS A 64 -1.30 11.36 8.85
CA HIS A 64 -1.12 9.92 9.05
C HIS A 64 -1.40 9.13 7.76
N GLN A 65 -2.36 9.61 6.97
CA GLN A 65 -2.74 9.15 5.64
C GLN A 65 -1.54 9.21 4.68
N ARG A 66 -0.89 10.39 4.57
CA ARG A 66 0.34 10.56 3.77
C ARG A 66 1.54 9.78 4.32
N SER A 67 1.66 9.63 5.64
CA SER A 67 2.70 8.80 6.28
C SER A 67 2.53 7.31 5.95
N LEU A 68 1.30 6.80 6.03
CA LEU A 68 0.94 5.44 5.66
C LEU A 68 1.09 5.21 4.15
N ASN A 69 0.66 6.15 3.30
CA ASN A 69 0.79 6.03 1.85
C ASN A 69 2.25 5.82 1.39
N ARG A 70 3.22 6.50 2.03
CA ARG A 70 4.67 6.28 1.81
C ARG A 70 5.17 4.89 2.23
N ARG A 71 4.37 4.13 2.97
CA ARG A 71 4.64 2.75 3.43
C ARG A 71 3.70 1.71 2.78
N LEU A 72 2.80 2.13 1.88
CA LEU A 72 1.93 1.25 1.09
C LEU A 72 2.73 0.66 -0.07
N LEU A 73 3.01 -0.64 -0.01
CA LEU A 73 3.78 -1.34 -1.03
C LEU A 73 2.94 -1.61 -2.29
N ALA A 74 1.76 -2.21 -2.11
CA ALA A 74 0.80 -2.51 -3.18
C ALA A 74 -0.64 -2.55 -2.63
N ARG A 75 -1.61 -2.31 -3.52
CA ARG A 75 -3.04 -2.20 -3.20
C ARG A 75 -3.92 -3.00 -4.17
N HIS A 76 -5.03 -3.53 -3.69
CA HIS A 76 -6.06 -4.18 -4.51
C HIS A 76 -7.46 -3.84 -3.96
N PHE A 77 -8.42 -3.66 -4.87
CA PHE A 77 -9.82 -3.38 -4.52
C PHE A 77 -10.71 -4.44 -5.16
N CYS A 78 -11.33 -5.28 -4.33
CA CYS A 78 -12.33 -6.24 -4.78
C CYS A 78 -13.62 -5.49 -5.13
N GLN A 79 -14.08 -5.58 -6.38
CA GLN A 79 -15.27 -4.89 -6.86
C GLN A 79 -16.30 -5.90 -7.38
N THR A 80 -17.48 -5.96 -6.76
CA THR A 80 -18.56 -6.91 -7.12
C THR A 80 -19.06 -6.78 -8.57
N ARG A 81 -18.70 -5.71 -9.28
CA ARG A 81 -19.01 -5.46 -10.70
C ARG A 81 -17.89 -5.84 -11.68
N SER A 82 -16.77 -6.37 -11.20
CA SER A 82 -15.62 -6.76 -12.01
C SER A 82 -15.09 -8.11 -11.55
N GLU A 83 -15.44 -9.17 -12.29
CA GLU A 83 -14.96 -10.54 -12.05
C GLU A 83 -13.43 -10.61 -12.05
N ALA A 84 -12.78 -9.88 -12.95
CA ALA A 84 -11.33 -9.72 -12.99
C ALA A 84 -10.75 -9.10 -11.70
N SER A 85 -11.50 -8.30 -10.94
CA SER A 85 -11.05 -7.80 -9.63
C SER A 85 -11.22 -8.80 -8.48
N LEU A 86 -11.98 -9.88 -8.69
CA LEU A 86 -12.23 -10.94 -7.71
C LEU A 86 -11.37 -12.19 -7.99
N SER A 87 -10.86 -12.35 -9.21
CA SER A 87 -9.95 -13.40 -9.63
C SER A 87 -8.66 -13.44 -8.77
N PRO A 88 -8.34 -14.58 -8.12
CA PRO A 88 -7.08 -14.77 -7.39
C PRO A 88 -5.84 -14.60 -8.28
N ALA A 89 -5.90 -15.04 -9.54
CA ALA A 89 -4.82 -14.89 -10.51
C ALA A 89 -4.55 -13.41 -10.83
N GLN A 90 -5.62 -12.66 -11.14
CA GLN A 90 -5.49 -11.23 -11.46
C GLN A 90 -5.09 -10.39 -10.25
N PHE A 91 -5.42 -10.81 -9.03
CA PHE A 91 -4.89 -10.24 -7.79
C PHE A 91 -3.35 -10.34 -7.75
N VAL A 92 -2.76 -11.52 -7.99
CA VAL A 92 -1.30 -11.68 -8.02
C VAL A 92 -0.67 -10.81 -9.13
N ARG A 93 -1.22 -10.81 -10.36
CA ARG A 93 -0.74 -9.93 -11.45
C ARG A 93 -0.77 -8.45 -11.06
N SER A 94 -1.85 -8.01 -10.41
CA SER A 94 -2.06 -6.63 -9.98
C SER A 94 -1.00 -6.17 -8.97
N LEU A 95 -0.67 -7.04 -8.00
CA LEU A 95 0.34 -6.73 -6.98
C LEU A 95 1.75 -6.65 -7.58
N VAL A 96 2.13 -7.63 -8.41
CA VAL A 96 3.45 -7.64 -9.06
C VAL A 96 3.61 -6.45 -9.99
N ALA A 97 2.59 -6.11 -10.80
CA ALA A 97 2.63 -4.94 -11.67
C ALA A 97 2.88 -3.62 -10.91
N GLN A 98 2.41 -3.49 -9.67
CA GLN A 98 2.64 -2.30 -8.82
C GLN A 98 4.07 -2.22 -8.27
N LEU A 99 4.73 -3.36 -8.01
CA LEU A 99 6.16 -3.40 -7.68
C LEU A 99 6.99 -2.91 -8.87
N LEU A 100 6.71 -3.42 -10.07
CA LEU A 100 7.39 -3.00 -11.31
C LEU A 100 7.16 -1.51 -11.61
N GLN A 101 5.93 -1.02 -11.44
CA GLN A 101 5.60 0.40 -11.59
C GLN A 101 6.35 1.29 -10.61
N THR A 102 6.43 0.90 -9.32
CA THR A 102 7.15 1.66 -8.28
C THR A 102 8.63 1.86 -8.64
N SER A 103 9.30 0.85 -9.21
CA SER A 103 10.69 0.99 -9.69
C SER A 103 10.80 1.88 -10.94
N SER A 104 9.79 1.85 -11.81
CA SER A 104 9.77 2.57 -13.09
C SER A 104 9.48 4.07 -12.93
N GLU A 105 8.76 4.47 -11.88
CA GLU A 105 8.52 5.88 -11.55
C GLU A 105 9.83 6.61 -11.20
N ARG A 106 10.75 5.94 -10.48
CA ARG A 106 12.10 6.47 -10.17
C ARG A 106 12.87 6.87 -11.43
N ILE A 107 12.85 6.04 -12.48
CA ILE A 107 13.60 6.28 -13.74
C ILE A 107 13.12 7.57 -14.42
N ARG A 108 11.81 7.85 -14.39
CA ARG A 108 11.22 9.07 -14.95
C ARG A 108 11.62 10.30 -14.13
N HIS A 109 11.62 10.19 -12.80
CA HIS A 109 12.04 11.29 -11.94
C HIS A 109 13.54 11.59 -12.06
N SER A 110 14.42 10.59 -12.13
CA SER A 110 15.86 10.82 -12.32
C SER A 110 16.17 11.47 -13.68
N SER A 111 15.53 11.02 -14.76
CA SER A 111 15.69 11.63 -16.09
C SER A 111 15.11 13.04 -16.22
N SER A 112 14.08 13.39 -15.41
CA SER A 112 13.53 14.76 -15.39
C SER A 112 14.43 15.80 -14.71
N ILE A 113 15.36 15.38 -13.86
CA ILE A 113 16.27 16.28 -13.13
C ILE A 113 17.48 16.69 -14.00
N SER A 114 17.85 15.88 -14.99
CA SER A 114 18.98 16.13 -15.90
C SER A 114 18.68 17.04 -17.09
N SER A 115 17.51 17.69 -17.15
CA SER A 115 17.07 18.50 -18.31
C SER A 115 16.83 19.98 -18.03
N SER A 116 17.33 20.51 -16.90
CA SER A 116 17.32 21.95 -16.60
C SER A 116 18.48 22.67 -17.32
N PRO A 117 18.23 23.61 -18.23
CA PRO A 117 19.32 24.38 -18.85
C PRO A 117 19.90 25.39 -17.87
N THR A 118 21.20 25.29 -17.57
CA THR A 118 21.91 26.25 -16.73
C THR A 118 22.05 27.58 -17.47
N ILE A 119 21.18 28.55 -17.15
CA ILE A 119 21.33 29.93 -17.61
C ILE A 119 22.51 30.57 -16.87
N PHE A 120 23.65 30.67 -17.53
CA PHE A 120 24.78 31.47 -17.06
C PHE A 120 24.50 32.96 -17.28
N THR A 121 23.93 33.64 -16.28
CA THR A 121 23.99 35.10 -16.20
C THR A 121 25.31 35.55 -15.58
N THR A 122 26.25 35.99 -16.41
CA THR A 122 27.48 36.64 -15.97
C THR A 122 27.17 38.08 -15.52
N GLU A 123 27.05 38.31 -14.22
CA GLU A 123 27.10 39.68 -13.68
C GLU A 123 28.56 40.09 -13.43
N VAL A 124 28.97 41.17 -14.10
CA VAL A 124 30.27 41.82 -13.90
C VAL A 124 30.03 43.12 -13.15
N THR A 125 30.50 43.18 -11.90
CA THR A 125 30.50 44.42 -11.10
C THR A 125 31.90 44.71 -10.56
N ASN A 126 32.24 45.99 -10.49
CA ASN A 126 33.64 46.44 -10.50
C ASN A 126 34.31 46.50 -9.12
N ILE A 127 35.64 46.51 -9.17
CA ILE A 127 36.56 46.64 -8.03
C ILE A 127 36.48 48.05 -7.41
N THR A 128 36.53 48.12 -6.08
CA THR A 128 37.07 49.27 -5.34
C THR A 128 38.04 48.74 -4.28
N MET A 129 39.22 49.34 -4.15
CA MET A 129 40.31 48.83 -3.27
C MET A 129 40.37 49.57 -1.94
N SER A 130 40.83 48.87 -0.88
CA SER A 130 41.56 49.45 0.27
C SER A 130 42.44 48.39 0.93
N GLU A 131 43.72 48.73 1.12
CA GLU A 131 44.80 48.01 1.82
C GLU A 131 44.63 48.08 3.36
N THR A 132 45.33 47.37 4.27
CA THR A 132 46.17 46.15 4.36
C THR A 132 46.22 45.75 5.87
N ILE A 133 46.83 44.69 6.41
CA ILE A 133 47.72 43.61 5.89
C ILE A 133 47.05 42.22 6.21
N THR A 134 47.62 41.08 6.63
CA THR A 134 48.96 40.61 7.06
C THR A 134 49.13 39.12 6.69
N THR A 135 50.36 38.67 6.42
CA THR A 135 50.68 37.30 5.98
C THR A 135 50.58 36.23 7.08
N THR A 136 50.02 35.06 6.76
CA THR A 136 50.53 33.74 7.21
C THR A 136 50.17 32.67 6.18
N THR A 137 51.17 32.08 5.53
CA THR A 137 51.02 30.94 4.62
C THR A 137 51.29 29.63 5.35
N MET A 138 50.39 28.65 5.24
CA MET A 138 50.66 27.24 5.50
C MET A 138 49.91 26.37 4.48
N THR A 139 50.45 25.18 4.18
CA THR A 139 50.19 24.43 2.95
C THR A 139 49.48 23.10 3.17
N VAL A 140 48.60 22.71 2.21
CA VAL A 140 48.24 21.32 1.84
C VAL A 140 47.53 20.52 2.94
N THR A 141 46.31 20.01 2.74
CA THR A 141 46.02 18.89 1.81
C THR A 141 44.55 18.89 1.37
N THR A 142 44.26 18.45 0.15
CA THR A 142 42.90 18.22 -0.36
C THR A 142 42.30 16.90 0.12
N PRO A 143 41.05 16.88 0.61
CA PRO A 143 40.16 15.77 0.39
C PRO A 143 39.48 15.93 -0.99
N VAL A 144 39.71 15.01 -1.91
CA VAL A 144 38.90 14.92 -3.14
C VAL A 144 37.54 14.36 -2.75
N THR A 145 36.63 15.25 -2.35
CA THR A 145 35.25 14.88 -2.05
C THR A 145 34.50 14.59 -3.35
N THR A 146 34.54 13.35 -3.80
CA THR A 146 33.65 12.82 -4.84
C THR A 146 32.21 12.89 -4.33
N SER A 147 31.53 13.99 -4.66
CA SER A 147 30.15 14.29 -4.27
C SER A 147 29.13 13.46 -5.04
N SER A 148 29.18 12.13 -4.87
CA SER A 148 28.14 11.21 -5.33
C SER A 148 26.83 11.53 -4.62
N THR A 149 25.92 12.21 -5.33
CA THR A 149 24.59 12.62 -4.89
C THR A 149 23.69 11.39 -4.68
N THR A 150 23.95 10.69 -3.59
CA THR A 150 23.32 9.43 -3.21
C THR A 150 21.88 9.71 -2.77
N THR A 151 20.97 9.71 -3.75
CA THR A 151 19.53 9.88 -3.54
C THR A 151 19.01 8.80 -2.61
N VAL A 152 18.56 9.20 -1.41
CA VAL A 152 18.15 8.27 -0.36
C VAL A 152 16.82 7.62 -0.74
N LEU A 153 16.90 6.38 -1.22
CA LEU A 153 15.72 5.55 -1.54
C LEU A 153 14.79 5.42 -0.33
N SER A 154 13.49 5.54 -0.56
CA SER A 154 12.51 5.18 0.46
C SER A 154 12.47 3.65 0.65
N SER A 155 11.97 3.23 1.81
CA SER A 155 11.77 1.81 2.13
C SER A 155 10.88 1.09 1.10
N LYS A 156 9.95 1.79 0.43
CA LYS A 156 9.09 1.22 -0.61
C LYS A 156 9.87 0.98 -1.92
N GLU A 157 10.64 1.98 -2.36
CA GLU A 157 11.40 1.92 -3.61
C GLU A 157 12.51 0.86 -3.53
N ALA A 158 13.25 0.79 -2.42
CA ALA A 158 14.31 -0.20 -2.23
C ALA A 158 13.80 -1.65 -2.31
N VAL A 159 12.63 -1.94 -1.72
CA VAL A 159 11.99 -3.27 -1.82
C VAL A 159 11.50 -3.56 -3.24
N ALA A 160 10.95 -2.56 -3.94
CA ALA A 160 10.52 -2.72 -5.32
C ALA A 160 11.70 -2.98 -6.27
N GLU A 161 12.83 -2.28 -6.09
CA GLU A 161 14.06 -2.44 -6.87
C GLU A 161 14.70 -3.82 -6.63
N ALA A 162 14.83 -4.25 -5.38
CA ALA A 162 15.33 -5.59 -5.04
C ALA A 162 14.43 -6.72 -5.58
N TYR A 163 13.11 -6.53 -5.59
CA TYR A 163 12.16 -7.47 -6.19
C TYR A 163 12.28 -7.52 -7.73
N VAL A 164 12.48 -6.37 -8.38
CA VAL A 164 12.67 -6.29 -9.84
C VAL A 164 13.93 -7.00 -10.29
N GLU A 165 15.04 -6.87 -9.55
CA GLU A 165 16.26 -7.63 -9.88
C GLU A 165 16.05 -9.14 -9.68
N LYS A 166 15.40 -9.58 -8.60
CA LYS A 166 15.03 -10.99 -8.41
C LYS A 166 14.19 -11.52 -9.58
N LEU A 167 13.15 -10.81 -10.00
CA LEU A 167 12.31 -11.19 -11.15
C LEU A 167 13.11 -11.30 -12.46
N LYS A 168 14.16 -10.50 -12.68
CA LYS A 168 15.03 -10.62 -13.86
C LYS A 168 15.93 -11.86 -13.78
N THR A 169 16.49 -12.15 -12.60
CA THR A 169 17.47 -13.24 -12.42
C THR A 169 16.84 -14.63 -12.29
N ASP A 170 15.63 -14.72 -11.77
CA ASP A 170 15.00 -16.00 -11.40
C ASP A 170 13.90 -16.41 -12.42
N PRO A 171 14.10 -17.51 -13.17
CA PRO A 171 13.12 -18.00 -14.12
C PRO A 171 11.88 -18.64 -13.48
N GLU A 172 11.91 -19.07 -12.21
CA GLU A 172 10.71 -19.61 -11.54
C GLU A 172 9.68 -18.50 -11.26
N ILE A 173 10.12 -17.31 -10.86
CA ILE A 173 9.24 -16.13 -10.69
C ILE A 173 8.57 -15.79 -12.02
N GLN A 174 9.34 -15.81 -13.12
CA GLN A 174 8.83 -15.55 -14.47
C GLN A 174 7.85 -16.64 -14.95
N ALA A 175 8.15 -17.92 -14.69
CA ALA A 175 7.30 -19.05 -15.03
C ALA A 175 5.97 -19.02 -14.27
N ALA A 176 6.00 -18.72 -12.96
CA ALA A 176 4.82 -18.57 -12.12
C ALA A 176 3.89 -17.43 -12.58
N LEU A 177 4.43 -16.38 -13.20
CA LEU A 177 3.66 -15.24 -13.73
C LEU A 177 3.05 -15.48 -15.11
N GLN A 178 3.41 -16.57 -15.81
CA GLN A 178 2.80 -16.89 -17.10
C GLN A 178 1.28 -17.05 -16.97
N PRO A 179 0.45 -16.46 -17.86
CA PRO A 179 -0.99 -16.41 -17.65
C PRO A 179 -1.62 -17.78 -17.36
N LYS A 180 -1.35 -18.76 -18.21
CA LYS A 180 -1.85 -20.15 -18.09
C LYS A 180 -1.45 -20.87 -16.81
N VAL A 181 -0.32 -20.53 -16.20
CA VAL A 181 0.14 -21.11 -14.93
C VAL A 181 -0.65 -20.48 -13.79
N LEU A 182 -0.71 -19.16 -13.78
CA LEU A 182 -1.34 -18.36 -12.73
C LEU A 182 -2.87 -18.52 -12.67
N ASP A 183 -3.54 -18.69 -13.82
CA ASP A 183 -4.98 -18.96 -13.89
C ASP A 183 -5.34 -20.42 -13.51
N ARG A 184 -4.35 -21.34 -13.53
CA ARG A 184 -4.51 -22.74 -13.11
C ARG A 184 -4.23 -22.93 -11.61
N ASP A 185 -3.18 -22.29 -11.10
CA ASP A 185 -2.70 -22.43 -9.73
C ASP A 185 -2.24 -21.08 -9.16
N PRO A 186 -3.18 -20.23 -8.70
CA PRO A 186 -2.86 -18.96 -8.05
C PRO A 186 -2.16 -19.13 -6.70
N ASP A 187 -2.25 -20.32 -6.07
CA ASP A 187 -1.64 -20.62 -4.77
C ASP A 187 -0.13 -20.87 -4.90
N ASP A 188 0.29 -21.74 -5.83
CA ASP A 188 1.72 -21.96 -6.10
C ASP A 188 2.39 -20.71 -6.64
N ALA A 189 1.70 -19.98 -7.51
CA ALA A 189 2.23 -18.77 -8.09
C ALA A 189 2.19 -17.55 -7.14
N LEU A 190 1.26 -17.43 -6.18
CA LEU A 190 1.39 -16.43 -5.12
C LEU A 190 2.66 -16.68 -4.29
N LYS A 191 2.94 -17.95 -3.94
CA LYS A 191 4.16 -18.32 -3.21
C LYS A 191 5.41 -17.97 -4.01
N LYS A 192 5.56 -18.50 -5.23
CA LYS A 192 6.76 -18.34 -6.06
C LYS A 192 6.94 -16.95 -6.64
N ALA A 193 5.88 -16.32 -7.15
CA ALA A 193 6.02 -15.01 -7.80
C ALA A 193 6.10 -13.83 -6.82
N LEU A 194 5.61 -13.98 -5.58
CA LEU A 194 5.51 -12.88 -4.63
C LEU A 194 6.07 -13.19 -3.24
N LEU A 195 5.60 -14.25 -2.56
CA LEU A 195 5.92 -14.41 -1.12
C LEU A 195 7.35 -14.87 -0.87
N PHE A 196 7.87 -15.87 -1.60
CA PHE A 196 9.26 -16.30 -1.46
C PHE A 196 10.26 -15.21 -1.88
N PRO A 197 10.09 -14.52 -3.04
CA PRO A 197 10.98 -13.40 -3.40
C PRO A 197 10.98 -12.25 -2.39
N LEU A 198 9.84 -11.94 -1.76
CA LEU A 198 9.76 -10.92 -0.71
C LEU A 198 10.32 -11.39 0.65
N LEU A 199 10.34 -12.70 0.94
CA LEU A 199 11.00 -13.26 2.13
C LEU A 199 12.53 -13.19 2.02
N GLU A 200 13.07 -13.28 0.81
CA GLU A 200 14.50 -13.22 0.52
C GLU A 200 15.07 -11.80 0.35
N ILE A 201 14.24 -10.75 0.45
CA ILE A 201 14.67 -9.36 0.40
C ILE A 201 15.00 -8.87 1.82
N GLU A 202 16.12 -8.14 1.94
CA GLU A 202 16.56 -7.56 3.21
C GLU A 202 15.44 -6.71 3.87
N PRO A 203 15.14 -6.90 5.16
CA PRO A 203 14.08 -6.15 5.83
C PRO A 203 14.28 -4.62 5.75
N PRO A 204 13.35 -3.86 5.15
CA PRO A 204 13.47 -2.42 5.05
C PRO A 204 13.41 -1.74 6.42
N LYS A 205 14.16 -0.64 6.57
CA LYS A 205 14.21 0.21 7.78
C LYS A 205 12.84 0.58 8.36
N ASN A 206 11.81 0.69 7.51
CA ASN A 206 10.43 0.86 7.91
C ASN A 206 9.59 -0.29 7.36
N SER A 207 8.84 -0.97 8.23
CA SER A 207 7.85 -1.97 7.82
C SER A 207 6.85 -1.38 6.81
N LEU A 208 6.46 -2.16 5.81
CA LEU A 208 5.52 -1.76 4.75
C LEU A 208 4.19 -2.51 4.92
N PHE A 209 3.16 -2.12 4.15
CA PHE A 209 1.91 -2.88 4.11
C PHE A 209 1.34 -3.09 2.72
N LEU A 210 0.54 -4.15 2.60
CA LEU A 210 -0.24 -4.52 1.43
C LEU A 210 -1.72 -4.34 1.77
N LEU A 211 -2.46 -3.61 0.93
CA LEU A 211 -3.86 -3.25 1.18
C LEU A 211 -4.82 -4.02 0.28
N VAL A 212 -5.82 -4.68 0.86
CA VAL A 212 -6.86 -5.42 0.11
C VAL A 212 -8.25 -5.03 0.61
N ASP A 213 -8.96 -4.18 -0.13
CA ASP A 213 -10.32 -3.77 0.23
C ASP A 213 -11.36 -4.81 -0.18
N SER A 214 -12.34 -5.03 0.70
CA SER A 214 -13.58 -5.79 0.46
C SER A 214 -13.36 -7.27 0.08
N ILE A 215 -12.52 -7.98 0.82
CA ILE A 215 -12.19 -9.40 0.58
C ILE A 215 -13.39 -10.36 0.67
N ASP A 216 -14.53 -9.95 1.24
CA ASP A 216 -15.74 -10.77 1.27
C ASP A 216 -16.60 -10.74 -0.01
N GLU A 217 -16.31 -9.86 -0.98
CA GLU A 217 -17.08 -9.77 -2.24
C GLU A 217 -16.87 -10.96 -3.19
N GLY A 218 -15.80 -11.75 -3.04
CA GLY A 218 -15.65 -13.02 -3.76
C GLY A 218 -16.63 -14.10 -3.27
N GLN A 219 -16.98 -14.06 -1.98
CA GLN A 219 -17.87 -15.04 -1.34
C GLN A 219 -19.34 -14.73 -1.64
N THR A 220 -19.71 -13.45 -1.81
CA THR A 220 -21.08 -13.05 -2.21
C THR A 220 -21.41 -13.50 -3.62
N LEU A 221 -20.46 -13.43 -4.55
CA LEU A 221 -20.65 -13.85 -5.95
C LEU A 221 -20.71 -15.38 -6.06
N ASN A 222 -19.75 -16.10 -5.47
CA ASN A 222 -19.72 -17.57 -5.49
C ASN A 222 -20.97 -18.19 -4.82
N SER A 223 -21.51 -17.57 -3.77
CA SER A 223 -22.74 -18.03 -3.10
C SER A 223 -24.01 -17.93 -3.95
N LEU A 224 -24.00 -17.18 -5.07
CA LEU A 224 -25.11 -17.12 -6.03
C LEU A 224 -25.01 -18.18 -7.12
N GLN A 225 -23.82 -18.72 -7.38
CA GLN A 225 -23.56 -19.67 -8.47
C GLN A 225 -23.60 -21.14 -8.04
N THR A 226 -23.34 -21.46 -6.76
CA THR A 226 -23.25 -22.87 -6.30
C THR A 226 -24.61 -23.53 -6.06
N GLY A 227 -25.39 -23.76 -7.12
CA GLY A 227 -26.62 -24.56 -7.09
C GLY A 227 -26.38 -26.07 -7.07
N THR A 228 -25.25 -26.54 -7.62
CA THR A 228 -24.84 -27.96 -7.65
C THR A 228 -23.62 -28.18 -6.74
N ARG A 229 -23.44 -29.42 -6.24
CA ARG A 229 -22.48 -29.72 -5.14
C ARG A 229 -21.26 -30.53 -5.60
N ASP A 230 -21.27 -30.99 -6.85
CA ASP A 230 -20.50 -32.15 -7.29
C ASP A 230 -19.08 -31.80 -7.77
N SER A 231 -18.89 -30.62 -8.36
CA SER A 231 -17.59 -30.08 -8.80
C SER A 231 -16.63 -29.69 -7.67
N ARG A 232 -16.99 -29.95 -6.40
CA ARG A 232 -16.19 -29.53 -5.23
C ARG A 232 -15.00 -30.45 -4.90
N ARG A 233 -14.88 -31.62 -5.52
CA ARG A 233 -13.94 -32.68 -5.06
C ARG A 233 -12.56 -32.71 -5.72
N GLU A 234 -12.40 -32.11 -6.90
CA GLU A 234 -11.17 -32.27 -7.70
C GLU A 234 -10.12 -31.17 -7.45
N ASN A 235 -10.56 -29.97 -7.05
CA ASN A 235 -9.71 -28.81 -6.80
C ASN A 235 -9.98 -28.18 -5.42
N ASP A 236 -9.86 -28.98 -4.35
CA ASP A 236 -10.03 -28.49 -2.96
C ASP A 236 -8.73 -27.93 -2.34
N HIS A 237 -7.60 -28.03 -3.06
CA HIS A 237 -6.32 -27.41 -2.70
C HIS A 237 -6.09 -26.02 -3.32
N VAL A 238 -6.92 -25.59 -4.27
CA VAL A 238 -6.78 -24.31 -4.98
C VAL A 238 -7.79 -23.29 -4.47
N SER A 239 -7.29 -22.11 -4.12
CA SER A 239 -8.07 -21.01 -3.54
C SER A 239 -8.95 -20.34 -4.59
N ARG A 240 -10.27 -20.33 -4.35
CA ARG A 240 -11.27 -19.84 -5.32
C ARG A 240 -11.58 -18.36 -5.14
N THR A 241 -11.20 -17.78 -4.01
CA THR A 241 -11.34 -16.36 -3.67
C THR A 241 -10.04 -15.80 -3.12
N ILE A 242 -9.83 -14.49 -3.30
CA ILE A 242 -8.70 -13.75 -2.71
C ILE A 242 -8.67 -13.90 -1.17
N ALA A 243 -9.84 -14.07 -0.53
CA ALA A 243 -9.94 -14.35 0.90
C ALA A 243 -9.34 -15.72 1.29
N GLU A 244 -9.63 -16.78 0.54
CA GLU A 244 -9.06 -18.12 0.79
C GLU A 244 -7.55 -18.12 0.51
N LEU A 245 -7.13 -17.50 -0.60
CA LEU A 245 -5.72 -17.38 -0.98
C LEU A 245 -4.90 -16.69 0.12
N LEU A 246 -5.43 -15.57 0.66
CA LEU A 246 -4.78 -14.86 1.77
C LEU A 246 -4.90 -15.61 3.09
N ALA A 247 -6.00 -16.33 3.36
CA ALA A 247 -6.13 -17.14 4.57
C ALA A 247 -5.11 -18.28 4.61
N ASN A 248 -4.90 -18.95 3.48
CA ASN A 248 -3.98 -20.08 3.36
C ASN A 248 -2.52 -19.61 3.48
N HIS A 249 -2.13 -18.51 2.81
CA HIS A 249 -0.73 -18.11 2.67
C HIS A 249 -0.27 -16.93 3.54
N HIS A 250 -1.11 -16.34 4.40
CA HIS A 250 -0.69 -15.20 5.25
C HIS A 250 0.50 -15.51 6.17
N HIS A 251 0.76 -16.79 6.46
CA HIS A 251 1.87 -17.22 7.31
C HIS A 251 3.25 -17.09 6.63
N LEU A 252 3.28 -16.94 5.30
CA LEU A 252 4.49 -16.73 4.49
C LEU A 252 4.78 -15.24 4.22
N PHE A 253 4.02 -14.32 4.82
CA PHE A 253 4.28 -12.88 4.67
C PHE A 253 5.51 -12.47 5.52
N PRO A 254 6.51 -11.77 4.95
CA PRO A 254 7.70 -11.34 5.67
C PRO A 254 7.39 -10.57 6.97
N GLN A 255 8.26 -10.71 7.98
CA GLN A 255 8.04 -10.09 9.30
C GLN A 255 8.03 -8.55 9.25
N TRP A 256 8.52 -7.95 8.16
CA TRP A 256 8.45 -6.52 7.87
C TRP A 256 7.21 -6.08 7.08
N LEU A 257 6.40 -7.00 6.54
CA LEU A 257 5.22 -6.70 5.72
C LEU A 257 3.92 -6.97 6.49
N LEU A 258 3.06 -5.95 6.64
CA LEU A 258 1.73 -6.06 7.25
C LEU A 258 0.67 -6.28 6.16
N LEU A 259 -0.19 -7.28 6.31
CA LEU A 259 -1.37 -7.46 5.46
C LEU A 259 -2.57 -6.70 6.05
N VAL A 260 -3.15 -5.77 5.30
CA VAL A 260 -4.30 -4.96 5.71
C VAL A 260 -5.50 -5.29 4.83
N CYS A 261 -6.45 -6.05 5.38
CA CYS A 261 -7.67 -6.46 4.67
C CYS A 261 -8.89 -5.69 5.18
N THR A 262 -9.90 -5.44 4.34
CA THR A 262 -11.22 -4.98 4.80
C THR A 262 -12.34 -5.96 4.45
N ALA A 263 -13.36 -6.06 5.33
CA ALA A 263 -14.51 -6.94 5.12
C ALA A 263 -15.81 -6.42 5.78
N ARG A 264 -16.98 -6.89 5.31
CA ARG A 264 -18.26 -6.62 6.00
C ARG A 264 -18.28 -7.25 7.40
N ARG A 265 -18.71 -6.48 8.40
CA ARG A 265 -18.72 -6.90 9.84
C ARG A 265 -19.51 -8.20 10.10
N GLN A 266 -20.53 -8.46 9.29
CA GLN A 266 -21.40 -9.62 9.35
C GLN A 266 -20.75 -10.91 8.78
N SER A 267 -19.61 -10.81 8.08
CA SER A 267 -18.99 -11.97 7.44
C SER A 267 -18.33 -12.90 8.48
N LYS A 268 -19.08 -13.92 8.90
CA LYS A 268 -18.63 -14.97 9.82
C LYS A 268 -17.53 -15.85 9.23
N THR A 269 -17.51 -16.04 7.91
CA THR A 269 -16.47 -16.86 7.23
C THR A 269 -15.13 -16.14 7.22
N ILE A 270 -15.08 -14.88 6.78
CA ILE A 270 -13.85 -14.07 6.88
C ILE A 270 -13.40 -13.90 8.34
N SER A 271 -14.34 -13.71 9.28
CA SER A 271 -14.00 -13.63 10.71
C SER A 271 -13.43 -14.92 11.30
N ARG A 272 -13.60 -16.09 10.65
CA ARG A 272 -12.95 -17.36 11.02
C ARG A 272 -11.61 -17.56 10.33
N MET A 273 -11.50 -17.17 9.05
CA MET A 273 -10.26 -17.23 8.27
C MET A 273 -9.15 -16.35 8.86
N PHE A 274 -9.51 -15.18 9.40
CA PHE A 274 -8.55 -14.18 9.88
C PHE A 274 -8.65 -13.96 11.41
N THR A 275 -8.82 -15.03 12.19
CA THR A 275 -8.93 -14.97 13.67
C THR A 275 -7.70 -14.38 14.36
N GLY A 276 -6.51 -14.63 13.82
CA GLY A 276 -5.26 -14.06 14.32
C GLY A 276 -5.02 -12.58 13.96
N PHE A 277 -5.87 -11.97 13.13
CA PHE A 277 -5.65 -10.59 12.65
C PHE A 277 -6.17 -9.56 13.64
N ARG A 278 -5.42 -8.46 13.81
CA ARG A 278 -5.83 -7.37 14.70
C ARG A 278 -7.07 -6.67 14.14
N LYS A 279 -8.19 -6.71 14.87
CA LYS A 279 -9.49 -6.22 14.37
C LYS A 279 -9.72 -4.73 14.64
N ILE A 280 -10.11 -3.98 13.60
CA ILE A 280 -10.49 -2.55 13.68
C ILE A 280 -11.92 -2.41 13.14
N SER A 281 -12.91 -2.18 14.01
CA SER A 281 -14.30 -1.93 13.58
C SER A 281 -14.54 -0.44 13.43
N LEU A 282 -15.00 0.03 12.27
CA LEU A 282 -15.26 1.45 11.97
C LEU A 282 -16.63 1.96 12.46
N ASP A 283 -17.44 1.07 13.02
CA ASP A 283 -18.90 1.23 13.21
C ASP A 283 -19.39 0.62 14.54
N ASP A 284 -18.47 0.35 15.47
CA ASP A 284 -18.78 -0.26 16.77
C ASP A 284 -19.10 0.83 17.79
N LEU A 285 -20.36 1.28 17.78
CA LEU A 285 -20.86 2.43 18.55
C LEU A 285 -20.63 2.34 20.08
N ARG A 286 -20.27 1.17 20.61
CA ARG A 286 -19.80 0.99 21.99
C ARG A 286 -18.46 1.69 22.27
N LYS A 287 -17.74 2.15 21.25
CA LYS A 287 -16.47 2.88 21.36
C LYS A 287 -16.70 4.38 21.26
N SER A 288 -16.44 5.11 22.35
CA SER A 288 -16.59 6.57 22.45
C SER A 288 -15.89 7.36 21.33
N GLN A 289 -14.70 6.90 20.89
CA GLN A 289 -13.99 7.50 19.76
C GLN A 289 -14.81 7.48 18.46
N ILE A 290 -15.63 6.45 18.22
CA ILE A 290 -16.47 6.31 17.01
C ILE A 290 -17.70 7.21 17.10
N ILE A 291 -18.26 7.40 18.30
CA ILE A 291 -19.35 8.37 18.52
C ILE A 291 -18.87 9.79 18.19
N ARG A 292 -17.73 10.20 18.76
CA ARG A 292 -17.11 11.52 18.52
C ARG A 292 -16.78 11.75 17.04
N ASP A 293 -16.24 10.73 16.39
CA ASP A 293 -15.87 10.70 14.97
C ASP A 293 -17.10 10.85 14.04
N ILE A 294 -18.24 10.27 14.41
CA ILE A 294 -19.53 10.45 13.71
C ILE A 294 -20.11 11.85 13.97
N GLN A 295 -20.04 12.37 15.21
CA GLN A 295 -20.48 13.72 15.54
C GLN A 295 -19.67 14.77 14.76
N GLN A 296 -18.35 14.62 14.72
CA GLN A 296 -17.45 15.48 13.94
C GLN A 296 -17.74 15.38 12.43
N TYR A 297 -18.07 14.19 11.92
CA TYR A 297 -18.46 14.03 10.51
C TYR A 297 -19.74 14.81 10.19
N ILE A 298 -20.76 14.72 11.04
CA ILE A 298 -22.03 15.44 10.85
C ILE A 298 -21.79 16.96 10.85
N LEU A 299 -21.07 17.47 11.86
CA LEU A 299 -20.72 18.89 11.95
C LEU A 299 -19.92 19.35 10.73
N ALA A 300 -18.85 18.64 10.35
CA ALA A 300 -17.99 19.03 9.23
C ALA A 300 -18.69 19.03 7.86
N ARG A 301 -19.85 18.34 7.72
CA ARG A 301 -20.70 18.43 6.52
C ARG A 301 -21.75 19.53 6.62
N LEU A 302 -22.40 19.70 7.78
CA LEU A 302 -23.26 20.85 8.05
C LEU A 302 -22.51 22.19 7.97
N ASP A 303 -21.19 22.20 8.19
CA ASP A 303 -20.32 23.36 8.05
C ASP A 303 -20.01 23.71 6.58
N GLN A 304 -20.09 22.75 5.65
CA GLN A 304 -19.52 22.86 4.29
C GLN A 304 -20.54 22.65 3.16
N GLU A 305 -21.74 22.17 3.45
CA GLU A 305 -22.82 21.96 2.48
C GLU A 305 -24.07 22.71 2.93
N ASP A 306 -24.29 23.91 2.38
CA ASP A 306 -25.48 24.71 2.64
C ASP A 306 -26.78 23.97 2.27
N ALA A 307 -26.72 23.08 1.28
CA ALA A 307 -27.80 22.16 0.90
C ALA A 307 -28.11 21.05 1.94
N LEU A 308 -27.46 21.06 3.10
CA LEU A 308 -27.80 20.24 4.28
C LEU A 308 -28.29 21.10 5.47
N ARG A 309 -28.37 22.43 5.32
CA ARG A 309 -28.81 23.38 6.36
C ARG A 309 -30.31 23.72 6.29
N TYR A 310 -30.98 23.35 5.20
CA TYR A 310 -32.35 23.70 4.84
C TYR A 310 -33.08 22.48 4.24
#